data_AF-A0A943GLB6-F1
#
_entry.id   AF-A0A943GLB6-F1
#
_cell.length_a   1.000
_cell.length_b   1.000
_cell.length_c   1.000
_cell.angle_alpha   90.00
_cell.angle_beta   90.00
_cell.angle_gamma   90.00
#
_symmetry.space_group_name_H-M   'P 1'
#
loop_
_entity.id
_entity.type
_entity.pdbx_description
1 polymer ?
#
loop_
_entity_poly.entity_id
_entity_poly.type
_entity_poly.pdbx_seq_one_letter_code
_entity_poly.pdbx_strand_id
1 'polypeptide(L)' 'MSHQLLSKETIMEKIIYTVNDIQELLVCGRNKAYSLIKNAYENQDSFHVIRVGKNYLVPKESFHKWLVEAK' A
#
# COMPACT_ATOMS: atom_id res chain seq x y z
N MET A 1 -24.07 -35.97 8.11
CA MET A 1 -22.98 -36.28 9.05
C MET A 1 -21.83 -36.78 8.19
N SER A 2 -20.79 -36.04 7.88
CA SER A 2 -20.00 -35.12 8.69
C SER A 2 -19.34 -34.08 7.79
N HIS A 3 -19.56 -32.83 8.15
CA HIS A 3 -18.76 -31.64 7.89
C HIS A 3 -17.37 -31.89 7.27
N GLN A 4 -17.17 -31.41 6.05
CA GLN A 4 -15.91 -30.75 5.69
C GLN A 4 -16.28 -29.35 5.21
N LEU A 5 -16.50 -28.46 6.19
CA LEU A 5 -16.52 -27.03 5.93
C LEU A 5 -15.11 -26.68 5.47
N LEU A 6 -14.96 -26.48 4.15
CA LEU A 6 -13.83 -25.76 3.61
C LEU A 6 -13.91 -24.37 4.23
N SER A 7 -13.12 -24.14 5.27
CA SER A 7 -12.77 -22.83 5.80
C SER A 7 -12.18 -22.03 4.67
N LYS A 8 -13.08 -21.45 3.87
CA LYS A 8 -12.80 -20.35 2.97
C LYS A 8 -12.56 -19.15 3.88
N GLU A 9 -11.46 -19.18 4.61
CA GLU A 9 -10.79 -17.96 5.02
C GLU A 9 -10.59 -17.22 3.71
N THR A 10 -11.47 -16.26 3.44
CA THR A 10 -11.27 -15.30 2.38
C THR A 10 -9.96 -14.62 2.73
N ILE A 11 -8.86 -15.10 2.16
CA ILE A 11 -7.57 -14.43 2.17
C ILE A 11 -7.86 -13.14 1.41
N MET A 12 -8.34 -12.12 2.11
CA MET A 12 -8.51 -10.80 1.52
C MET A 12 -7.10 -10.39 1.16
N GLU A 13 -6.78 -10.47 -0.13
CA GLU A 13 -5.51 -10.00 -0.65
C GLU A 13 -5.30 -8.60 -0.07
N LYS A 14 -4.16 -8.40 0.60
CA LYS A 14 -3.85 -7.12 1.23
C LYS A 14 -3.84 -6.07 0.12
N ILE A 15 -4.91 -5.29 -0.01
CA ILE A 15 -5.10 -4.27 -1.06
C ILE A 15 -4.35 -2.96 -0.76
N ILE A 16 -3.53 -2.97 0.28
CA ILE A 16 -2.76 -1.82 0.76
C ILE A 16 -1.28 -2.16 0.91
N TYR A 17 -0.44 -1.20 0.58
CA TYR A 17 0.97 -1.15 0.89
C TYR A 17 1.20 -0.30 2.15
N THR A 18 2.12 -0.76 2.97
CA THR A 18 2.72 0.00 4.06
C THR A 18 4.01 0.66 3.60
N VAL A 19 4.60 1.51 4.43
CA VAL A 19 5.92 2.11 4.16
C VAL A 19 6.99 1.05 3.88
N ASN A 20 6.98 -0.07 4.60
CA ASN A 20 7.91 -1.17 4.37
C ASN A 20 7.66 -1.85 3.02
N ASP A 21 6.38 -2.09 2.66
CA ASP A 21 6.06 -2.69 1.37
C ASP A 21 6.56 -1.81 0.21
N ILE A 22 6.37 -0.48 0.30
CA ILE A 22 6.88 0.48 -0.70
C ILE A 22 8.42 0.53 -0.71
N GLN A 23 9.06 0.44 0.46
CA GLN A 23 10.51 0.38 0.57
C GLN A 23 11.08 -0.81 -0.21
N GLU A 24 10.48 -1.99 -0.05
CA GLU A 24 10.88 -3.22 -0.75
C GLU A 24 10.56 -3.14 -2.24
N LEU A 25 9.36 -2.67 -2.62
CA LEU A 25 8.95 -2.54 -4.02
C LEU A 25 9.81 -1.58 -4.83
N LEU A 26 10.20 -0.45 -4.24
CA LEU A 26 11.02 0.56 -4.89
C LEU A 26 12.53 0.37 -4.65
N VAL A 27 12.91 -0.66 -3.90
CA VAL A 27 14.30 -0.95 -3.50
C VAL A 27 15.02 0.32 -3.02
N CYS A 28 14.39 1.05 -2.11
CA CYS A 28 14.88 2.34 -1.64
C CYS A 28 15.11 2.36 -0.12
N GLY A 29 15.86 3.35 0.36
CA GLY A 29 16.07 3.50 1.80
C GLY A 29 14.78 3.92 2.52
N ARG A 30 14.60 3.48 3.78
CA ARG A 30 13.44 3.76 4.62
C ARG A 30 13.03 5.24 4.64
N ASN A 31 14.00 6.13 4.80
CA ASN A 31 13.76 7.57 4.83
C ASN A 31 13.18 8.08 3.50
N LYS A 32 13.63 7.52 2.37
CA LYS A 32 13.15 7.90 1.04
C LYS A 32 11.73 7.41 0.79
N ALA A 33 11.42 6.16 1.16
CA ALA A 33 10.06 5.62 1.13
C ALA A 33 9.10 6.44 2.00
N TYR A 34 9.51 6.77 3.23
CA TYR A 34 8.71 7.57 4.15
C TYR A 34 8.46 8.99 3.61
N SER A 35 9.50 9.68 3.12
CA SER A 35 9.35 11.01 2.52
C SER A 35 8.46 11.00 1.29
N LEU A 36 8.57 9.98 0.43
CA LEU A 36 7.72 9.82 -0.75
C LEU A 36 6.24 9.69 -0.36
N ILE A 37 5.92 8.80 0.59
CA ILE A 37 4.54 8.60 1.05
C ILE A 37 4.02 9.84 1.78
N LYS A 38 4.86 10.49 2.60
CA LYS A 38 4.50 11.73 3.30
C LYS A 38 4.21 12.86 2.32
N ASN A 39 5.04 13.04 1.30
CA ASN A 39 4.81 14.04 0.25
C ASN A 39 3.55 13.74 -0.56
N ALA A 40 3.29 12.47 -0.89
CA ALA A 40 2.07 12.07 -1.56
C ALA A 40 0.82 12.35 -0.70
N TYR A 41 0.91 12.14 0.61
CA TYR A 41 -0.16 12.46 1.56
C TYR A 41 -0.40 13.98 1.71
N GLU A 42 0.67 14.77 1.81
CA GLU A 42 0.58 16.22 2.06
C GLU A 42 0.19 17.02 0.81
N ASN A 43 0.73 16.65 -0.36
CA ASN A 43 0.48 17.38 -1.61
C ASN A 43 -0.68 16.78 -2.42
N GLN A 44 -1.08 15.54 -2.15
CA GLN A 44 -2.15 14.82 -2.87
C GLN A 44 -1.96 14.66 -4.38
N ASP A 45 -0.76 14.93 -4.91
CA ASP A 45 -0.47 14.93 -6.35
C ASP A 45 0.01 13.59 -6.92
N SER A 46 0.56 12.68 -6.10
CA SER A 46 1.16 11.43 -6.59
C SER A 46 0.19 10.26 -6.57
N PHE A 47 -0.21 9.81 -5.39
CA PHE A 47 -1.14 8.70 -5.20
C PHE A 47 -1.90 8.86 -3.89
N HIS A 48 -3.01 8.15 -3.75
CA HIS A 48 -3.84 8.23 -2.55
C HIS A 48 -3.14 7.58 -1.36
N VAL A 49 -3.18 8.27 -0.21
CA VAL A 49 -2.60 7.78 1.04
C VAL A 49 -3.60 7.97 2.17
N ILE A 50 -3.84 6.92 2.92
CA ILE A 50 -4.71 6.92 4.10
C ILE A 50 -3.82 6.85 5.33
N ARG A 51 -3.93 7.84 6.21
CA ARG A 51 -3.21 7.85 7.50
C ARG A 51 -4.10 7.30 8.60
N VAL A 52 -3.68 6.20 9.22
CA VAL A 52 -4.34 5.60 10.38
C VAL A 52 -3.40 5.70 11.58
N GLY A 53 -3.62 6.71 12.41
CA GLY A 53 -2.74 7.05 13.53
C GLY A 53 -1.32 7.43 13.06
N LYS A 54 -0.34 6.56 13.35
CA LYS A 54 1.07 6.73 12.93
C LYS A 54 1.41 5.98 11.64
N ASN A 55 0.51 5.14 11.15
CA ASN A 55 0.75 4.32 9.97
C ASN A 55 0.20 5.00 8.72
N TYR A 56 0.95 4.89 7.63
CA TYR A 56 0.50 5.25 6.29
C TYR A 56 0.14 3.98 5.53
N LEU A 57 -1.05 3.99 4.94
CA LEU A 57 -1.61 2.92 4.12
C LEU A 57 -1.84 3.46 2.72
N VAL A 58 -1.26 2.78 1.74
CA VAL A 58 -1.30 3.19 0.34
C VAL A 58 -2.08 2.14 -0.44
N PRO A 59 -3.25 2.44 -1.02
CA PRO A 59 -3.96 1.48 -1.87
C PRO A 59 -3.08 1.04 -3.05
N LYS A 60 -2.98 -0.28 -3.27
CA LYS A 60 -2.14 -0.84 -4.33
C LYS A 60 -2.52 -0.26 -5.69
N GLU A 61 -3.82 -0.22 -5.99
CA GLU A 61 -4.34 0.28 -7.27
C GLU A 61 -3.88 1.72 -7.55
N SER A 62 -4.03 2.61 -6.56
CA SER A 62 -3.63 4.02 -6.73
C SER A 62 -2.12 4.16 -6.93
N PHE A 63 -1.31 3.38 -6.21
CA PHE A 63 0.14 3.42 -6.35
C PHE A 63 0.61 2.89 -7.71
N HIS A 64 0.05 1.77 -8.17
CA HIS A 64 0.38 1.21 -9.49
C HIS A 64 -0.06 2.12 -10.63
N LYS A 65 -1.24 2.73 -10.50
CA LYS A 65 -1.72 3.71 -11.47
C LYS A 65 -0.72 4.87 -11.62
N TRP A 66 -0.26 5.42 -10.50
CA TRP A 66 0.78 6.45 -10.48
C TRP A 66 2.09 5.98 -11.14
N LEU A 67 2.56 4.75 -10.87
CA LEU A 67 3.77 4.21 -11.51
C LEU A 67 3.66 4.11 -13.04
N VAL A 68 2.47 3.82 -13.56
CA VAL A 68 2.22 3.75 -15.01
C VAL A 68 2.09 5.13 -15.63
N GLU A 69 1.47 6.08 -14.92
CA GLU A 69 1.24 7.46 -15.38
C GLU A 69 2.49 8.35 -15.28
N ALA A 70 3.44 8.03 -14.40
CA ALA A 70 4.69 8.78 -14.23
C ALA A 70 5.71 8.66 -15.39
N LYS A 71 5.23 8.43 -16.63
CA LYS A 71 6.04 8.42 -17.86
C LYS A 71 6.62 9.77 -18.22
#